data_AF-A0A9D6WCJ1-F1
#
_entry.id   AF-A0A9D6WCJ1-F1
#
_cell.length_a   1.000
_cell.length_b   1.000
_cell.length_c   1.000
_cell.angle_alpha   90.00
_cell.angle_beta   90.00
_cell.angle_gamma   90.00
#
_symmetry.space_group_name_H-M   'P 1'
#
loop_
_entity.id
_entity.type
_entity.pdbx_description
1 polymer ?
#
loop_
_entity_poly.entity_id
_entity_poly.type
_entity_poly.pdbx_seq_one_letter_code
_entity_poly.pdbx_strand_id
1 'polypeptide(L)'
;MLELRPNCEHCNVPLPPASVDARICSYECTFCAACVDTLLGNVCPNCGGGFAPRPVRPARDWKGGNSIVADPASTAVKHRPVDLASHAALVARVGDVPPERR
;
A
#
# COMPACT_ATOMS: atom_id res chain seq x y z
N MET A 1 -6.66 11.77 7.94
CA MET A 1 -6.70 11.61 6.47
C MET A 1 -5.56 10.67 6.08
N LEU A 2 -5.72 9.79 5.08
CA LEU A 2 -4.63 8.89 4.64
C LEU A 2 -3.36 9.68 4.32
N GLU A 3 -2.19 9.19 4.73
CA GLU A 3 -0.89 9.80 4.42
C GLU A 3 -0.59 9.82 2.91
N LEU A 4 -1.10 8.84 2.14
CA LEU A 4 -0.75 8.62 0.72
C LEU A 4 0.78 8.50 0.52
N ARG A 5 1.38 7.51 1.19
CA ARG A 5 2.84 7.30 1.19
C ARG A 5 3.45 7.29 -0.22
N PRO A 6 4.59 7.97 -0.44
CA PRO A 6 5.02 8.36 -1.78
C PRO A 6 5.79 7.26 -2.53
N ASN A 7 5.98 6.08 -1.95
CA ASN A 7 6.86 5.05 -2.49
C ASN A 7 6.42 3.63 -2.08
N CYS A 8 6.89 2.62 -2.82
CA CYS A 8 6.78 1.23 -2.43
C CYS A 8 7.74 0.92 -1.27
N GLU A 9 7.23 0.31 -0.20
CA GLU A 9 8.05 -0.01 0.97
C GLU A 9 9.12 -1.07 0.67
N HIS A 10 8.96 -1.92 -0.35
CA HIS A 10 9.97 -2.92 -0.74
C HIS A 10 11.02 -2.39 -1.73
N CYS A 11 10.60 -2.03 -2.95
CA CYS A 11 11.51 -1.68 -4.06
C CYS A 11 11.76 -0.18 -4.20
N ASN A 12 11.18 0.65 -3.33
CA ASN A 12 11.31 2.11 -3.35
C ASN A 12 10.82 2.82 -4.63
N VAL A 13 10.11 2.14 -5.53
CA VAL A 13 9.56 2.82 -6.71
C VAL A 13 8.62 3.95 -6.29
N PRO A 14 8.67 5.13 -6.93
CA PRO A 14 7.75 6.21 -6.64
C PRO A 14 6.29 5.79 -6.86
N LEU A 15 5.44 6.12 -5.89
CA LEU A 15 4.00 5.92 -5.90
C LEU A 15 3.31 7.26 -5.58
N PRO A 16 3.36 8.23 -6.53
CA PRO A 16 2.79 9.56 -6.33
C PRO A 16 1.30 9.47 -5.96
N PRO A 17 0.69 10.52 -5.37
CA PRO A 17 -0.67 10.46 -4.83
C PRO A 17 -1.74 10.00 -5.83
N ALA A 18 -1.53 10.27 -7.12
CA ALA A 18 -2.39 9.86 -8.23
C ALA A 18 -2.02 8.51 -8.87
N SER A 19 -1.04 7.79 -8.32
CA SER A 19 -0.61 6.48 -8.84
C SER A 19 -1.70 5.44 -8.71
N VAL A 20 -2.01 4.79 -9.84
CA VAL A 20 -2.94 3.65 -9.93
C VAL A 20 -2.28 2.32 -9.55
N ASP A 21 -0.95 2.30 -9.47
CA ASP A 21 -0.16 1.11 -9.13
C ASP A 21 0.05 0.96 -7.63
N ALA A 22 -0.33 1.95 -6.82
CA ALA A 22 -0.23 1.84 -5.38
C ALA A 22 -1.26 0.83 -4.83
N ARG A 23 -0.80 -0.05 -3.96
CA ARG A 23 -1.60 -0.97 -3.16
C ARG A 23 -1.42 -0.64 -1.69
N ILE A 24 -2.51 -0.68 -0.93
CA ILE A 24 -2.56 -0.26 0.47
C ILE A 24 -3.29 -1.31 1.31
N CYS A 25 -2.83 -1.54 2.54
CA CYS A 25 -3.59 -2.28 3.56
C CYS A 25 -4.26 -1.32 4.57
N SER A 26 -5.04 -1.83 5.52
CA SER A 26 -5.73 -0.99 6.53
C SER A 26 -4.80 -0.16 7.43
N TYR A 27 -3.53 -0.58 7.58
CA TYR A 27 -2.49 0.15 8.32
C TYR A 27 -1.63 1.07 7.43
N GLU A 28 -2.08 1.30 6.19
CA GLU A 28 -1.41 2.14 5.21
C GLU A 28 -0.02 1.64 4.78
N CYS A 29 0.29 0.35 4.98
CA CYS A 29 1.47 -0.25 4.35
C CYS A 29 1.31 -0.16 2.82
N THR A 30 2.27 0.47 2.15
CA THR A 30 2.14 0.82 0.73
C THR A 30 3.16 0.07 -0.11
N PHE A 31 2.69 -0.66 -1.12
CA PHE A 31 3.52 -1.39 -2.08
C PHE A 31 3.04 -1.13 -3.51
N CYS A 32 3.90 -1.31 -4.51
CA CYS A 32 3.45 -1.26 -5.90
C CYS A 32 2.74 -2.57 -6.28
N ALA A 33 1.87 -2.51 -7.29
CA ALA A 33 1.14 -3.65 -7.82
C ALA A 33 2.09 -4.81 -8.17
N ALA A 34 3.21 -4.53 -8.84
CA ALA A 34 4.21 -5.55 -9.17
C ALA A 34 4.71 -6.31 -7.93
N CYS A 35 5.11 -5.62 -6.85
CA CYS A 35 5.54 -6.31 -5.63
C CYS A 35 4.39 -7.12 -5.00
N VAL A 36 3.17 -6.59 -4.98
CA VAL A 36 2.02 -7.30 -4.42
C VAL A 36 1.72 -8.59 -5.20
N ASP A 37 1.75 -8.51 -6.52
CA ASP A 37 1.34 -9.58 -7.41
C ASP A 37 2.43 -10.65 -7.58
N THR A 38 3.71 -10.27 -7.59
CA THR A 38 4.81 -11.19 -7.89
C THR A 38 5.62 -11.64 -6.66
N LEU A 39 5.63 -10.86 -5.58
CA LEU A 39 6.45 -11.15 -4.40
C LEU A 39 5.59 -11.44 -3.17
N LEU A 40 4.56 -10.63 -2.93
CA LEU A 40 3.84 -10.65 -1.66
C LEU A 40 2.61 -11.57 -1.66
N GLY A 41 2.13 -12.01 -2.83
CA GLY A 41 1.00 -12.94 -2.93
C GLY A 41 -0.27 -12.44 -2.26
N ASN A 42 -0.52 -11.13 -2.31
CA ASN A 42 -1.60 -10.47 -1.58
C ASN A 42 -1.60 -10.73 -0.05
N VAL A 43 -0.43 -10.90 0.57
CA VAL A 43 -0.22 -10.99 2.02
C VAL A 43 0.70 -9.86 2.46
N CYS A 44 0.19 -8.93 3.27
CA CYS A 44 0.98 -7.82 3.77
C CYS A 44 2.10 -8.31 4.70
N PRO A 45 3.38 -7.97 4.46
CA PRO A 45 4.49 -8.43 5.28
C PRO A 45 4.49 -7.84 6.70
N ASN A 46 3.78 -6.74 6.91
CA ASN A 46 3.74 -6.05 8.20
C ASN A 46 2.55 -6.47 9.08
N CYS A 47 1.42 -6.87 8.49
CA CYS A 47 0.20 -7.19 9.25
C CYS A 47 -0.50 -8.50 8.88
N GLY A 48 -0.07 -9.19 7.81
CA GLY A 48 -0.71 -10.43 7.33
C GLY A 48 -2.02 -10.26 6.56
N GLY A 49 -2.65 -9.09 6.60
CA GLY A 49 -3.87 -8.78 5.85
C GLY A 49 -3.65 -8.68 4.33
N GLY A 50 -4.73 -8.50 3.57
CA GLY A 50 -4.63 -8.27 2.12
C GLY A 50 -4.37 -6.82 1.72
N PHE A 51 -4.30 -6.61 0.42
CA PHE A 51 -4.15 -5.30 -0.22
C PHE A 51 -5.36 -4.93 -1.07
N ALA A 52 -5.62 -3.62 -1.16
CA ALA A 52 -6.53 -3.03 -2.13
C ALA A 52 -5.81 -1.96 -2.96
N PRO A 53 -6.32 -1.59 -4.15
CA PRO A 53 -5.89 -0.37 -4.84
C PRO A 53 -6.00 0.84 -3.91
N ARG A 54 -4.94 1.64 -3.81
CA ARG A 54 -4.96 2.84 -2.97
C ARG A 54 -5.91 3.88 -3.57
N PRO A 55 -6.92 4.37 -2.84
CA PRO A 55 -7.78 5.44 -3.33
C PRO A 55 -6.99 6.70 -3.68
N VAL A 56 -7.30 7.31 -4.82
CA VAL A 56 -6.69 8.58 -5.24
C VAL A 56 -7.47 9.73 -4.63
N ARG A 57 -6.76 10.62 -3.92
CA ARG A 57 -7.35 11.88 -3.44
C ARG A 57 -7.62 12.81 -4.62
N PRO A 58 -8.81 13.43 -4.72
CA PRO A 58 -9.14 14.28 -5.85
C PRO A 58 -8.14 15.43 -6.06
N ALA A 59 -7.76 15.67 -7.31
CA ALA A 59 -6.88 16.79 -7.66
C ALA A 59 -7.58 18.16 -7.53
N ARG A 60 -8.91 18.18 -7.68
CA ARG A 60 -9.76 19.36 -7.57
C ARG A 60 -10.75 19.17 -6.42
N ASP A 61 -11.06 20.26 -5.72
CA ASP A 61 -12.19 20.26 -4.80
C ASP A 61 -13.51 20.17 -5.57
N TRP A 62 -14.12 19.00 -5.51
CA TRP A 62 -15.46 18.77 -6.03
C TRP A 62 -16.54 18.92 -4.95
N LYS A 63 -16.16 18.83 -3.67
CA LYS A 63 -17.09 18.81 -2.54
C LYS A 63 -16.37 19.13 -1.23
N GLY A 64 -16.60 20.33 -0.71
CA GLY A 64 -16.32 20.68 0.68
C GLY A 64 -14.83 20.69 1.06
N GLY A 65 -13.95 21.11 0.16
CA GLY A 65 -12.51 21.21 0.38
C GLY A 65 -11.74 19.91 0.19
N ASN A 66 -12.40 18.77 -0.04
CA ASN A 66 -11.76 17.45 -0.05
C ASN A 66 -10.90 17.21 -1.30
N SER A 67 -9.66 17.67 -1.27
CA SER A 67 -8.72 17.62 -2.39
C SER A 67 -7.27 17.56 -1.95
N ILE A 68 -6.37 17.22 -2.88
CA ILE A 68 -4.92 17.17 -2.62
C ILE A 68 -4.32 18.54 -2.26
N VAL A 69 -4.98 19.63 -2.64
CA VAL A 69 -4.53 20.99 -2.32
C VAL A 69 -4.80 21.32 -0.85
N ALA A 70 -5.98 20.95 -0.34
CA ALA A 70 -6.35 21.21 1.05
C ALA A 70 -5.73 20.17 2.01
N ASP A 71 -5.67 18.91 1.58
CA ASP A 71 -5.08 17.81 2.33
C ASP A 71 -3.92 17.21 1.50
N PRO A 72 -2.69 17.73 1.62
CA PRO A 72 -1.54 17.21 0.88
C PRO A 72 -1.21 15.76 1.22
N ALA A 73 -0.61 15.05 0.27
CA ALA A 73 0.01 13.76 0.54
C ALA A 73 1.33 13.93 1.28
N SER A 74 1.73 12.90 2.00
CA SER A 74 3.01 12.82 2.67
C SER A 74 4.15 12.78 1.68
N THR A 75 5.22 13.52 1.99
CA THR A 75 6.50 13.47 1.28
C THR A 75 7.51 12.56 1.98
N ALA A 76 7.15 11.99 3.13
CA ALA A 76 8.03 11.12 3.91
C ALA A 76 8.12 9.73 3.25
N VAL A 77 9.30 9.41 2.71
CA VAL A 77 9.62 8.10 2.16
C VAL A 77 9.62 7.05 3.27
N LYS A 78 8.93 5.92 3.04
CA LYS A 78 9.03 4.73 3.89
C LYS A 78 9.64 3.60 3.07
N HIS A 79 10.95 3.39 3.16
CA HIS A 79 11.63 2.29 2.47
C HIS A 79 12.09 1.27 3.50
N ARG A 80 11.43 0.11 3.51
CA ARG A 80 11.65 -1.00 4.45
C ARG A 80 11.57 -2.31 3.66
N PRO A 81 12.64 -2.68 2.94
CA PRO A 81 12.68 -3.90 2.15
C PRO A 81 12.22 -5.11 2.96
N VAL A 82 11.22 -5.80 2.41
CA VAL A 82 10.71 -7.05 2.96
C VAL A 82 11.80 -8.12 2.95
N ASP A 83 11.98 -8.78 4.09
CA ASP A 83 12.68 -10.07 4.16
C ASP A 83 11.77 -11.16 3.57
N LEU A 84 12.13 -11.60 2.36
CA LEU A 84 11.33 -12.56 1.59
C LEU A 84 11.29 -13.96 2.23
N ALA A 85 12.31 -14.34 3.00
CA ALA A 85 12.32 -15.65 3.66
C ALA A 85 11.31 -15.68 4.83
N SER A 86 11.36 -14.65 5.68
CA SER A 86 10.38 -14.47 6.77
C SER A 86 8.97 -14.27 6.23
N HIS A 87 8.81 -13.54 5.13
CA HIS A 87 7.52 -13.33 4.49
C HIS A 87 6.96 -14.62 3.88
N ALA A 88 7.78 -15.47 3.25
CA ALA A 88 7.33 -16.76 2.74
C ALA A 88 6.76 -17.65 3.86
N ALA A 89 7.37 -17.63 5.05
CA ALA A 89 6.83 -18.35 6.21
C ALA A 89 5.48 -17.78 6.67
N LEU A 90 5.28 -16.46 6.61
CA LEU A 90 3.99 -15.84 6.88
C LEU A 90 2.94 -16.26 5.84
N VAL A 91 3.27 -16.22 4.55
CA VAL A 91 2.38 -16.64 3.46
C VAL A 91 1.96 -18.10 3.64
N ALA A 92 2.89 -19.00 3.96
CA ALA A 92 2.56 -20.40 4.22
C ALA A 92 1.56 -20.58 5.38
N ARG A 93 1.56 -19.66 6.35
CA ARG A 93 0.66 -19.72 7.51
C ARG A 93 -0.74 -19.14 7.24
N VAL A 94 -0.85 -18.07 6.44
CA VAL A 94 -2.12 -17.31 6.29
C VAL A 94 -2.62 -17.18 4.85
N GLY A 95 -1.84 -17.62 3.85
CA GLY A 95 -2.11 -17.43 2.42
C GLY A 95 -3.44 -18.03 1.97
N ASP A 96 -3.83 -19.17 2.54
CA ASP A 96 -5.07 -19.87 2.18
C ASP A 96 -6.32 -19.28 2.86
N VAL A 97 -6.15 -18.43 3.88
CA VAL A 97 -7.26 -17.68 4.47
C VAL A 97 -7.55 -16.50 3.54
N PRO A 98 -8.80 -16.28 3.09
CA PRO A 98 -9.09 -15.15 2.21
C PRO A 98 -8.89 -13.82 2.95
N PRO A 99 -8.46 -12.72 2.29
CA PRO A 99 -8.13 -11.45 2.93
C PRO A 99 -9.18 -10.89 3.88
N GLU A 100 -10.47 -11.05 3.57
CA GLU A 100 -11.60 -10.60 4.40
C GLU A 100 -11.79 -11.41 5.70
N ARG A 101 -11.00 -12.48 5.90
CA ARG A 101 -10.99 -13.33 7.09
C ARG A 101 -9.60 -13.45 7.75
N ARG A 102 -8.61 -12.68 7.29
CA ARG A 102 -7.26 -12.62 7.89
C ARG A 102 -7.17 -11.59 9.00
#